data_AF-A0A5K0UYF2-F1
#
_entry.id   AF-A0A5K0UYF2-F1
#
_cell.length_a   1.000
_cell.length_b   1.000
_cell.length_c   1.000
_cell.angle_alpha   90.00
_cell.angle_beta   90.00
_cell.angle_gamma   90.00
#
_symmetry.space_group_name_H-M   'P 1'
#
loop_
_entity.id
_entity.type
_entity.pdbx_description
1 polymer ?
#
loop_
_entity_poly.entity_id
_entity_poly.type
_entity_poly.pdbx_seq_one_letter_code
_entity_poly.pdbx_strand_id
1 'polypeptide(L)'
;PIKLEFEKVYYPYLLISKKRYAGLLWTKPEKYDKMDTKGGFDLDILDLIFSSIFHLNFAKLHGAGIETVRRDNCLLVKNLVNECLHKILIERDIPAAVKYVKNTIADLLLNRMDLSLLVITK
;
A
#
# COMPACT_ATOMS: atom_id res chain seq x y z
N PRO A 1 27.20 -20.58 -22.47
CA PRO A 1 26.34 -21.41 -21.57
C PRO A 1 25.51 -20.52 -20.64
N ILE A 2 24.18 -20.68 -20.65
CA ILE A 2 23.27 -19.94 -19.77
C ILE A 2 23.32 -20.59 -18.38
N LYS A 3 23.57 -19.78 -17.33
CA LYS A 3 23.60 -20.22 -15.93
C LYS A 3 22.48 -19.52 -15.16
N LEU A 4 21.76 -20.28 -14.33
CA LEU A 4 20.77 -19.77 -13.39
C LEU A 4 21.40 -19.69 -12.01
N GLU A 5 21.28 -18.54 -11.36
CA GLU A 5 21.80 -18.30 -10.01
C GLU A 5 20.65 -17.89 -9.10
N PHE A 6 20.70 -18.37 -7.86
CA PHE A 6 19.76 -17.96 -6.84
C PHE A 6 20.06 -16.51 -6.41
N GLU A 7 19.05 -15.63 -6.46
CA GLU A 7 19.19 -14.24 -6.04
C GLU A 7 18.57 -14.01 -4.65
N LYS A 8 17.29 -14.37 -4.48
CA LYS A 8 16.49 -14.04 -3.29
C LYS A 8 15.17 -14.81 -3.24
N VAL A 9 14.54 -14.80 -2.07
CA VAL A 9 13.18 -15.30 -1.83
C VAL A 9 12.30 -14.18 -1.27
N TYR A 10 11.01 -14.19 -1.62
CA TYR A 10 10.01 -13.31 -1.02
C TYR A 10 9.06 -14.09 -0.11
N TYR A 11 8.95 -13.70 1.16
CA TYR A 11 8.02 -14.31 2.11
C TYR A 11 7.72 -13.43 3.34
N PRO A 12 6.47 -13.00 3.61
CA PRO A 12 5.28 -13.15 2.78
C PRO A 12 5.38 -12.33 1.48
N TYR A 13 4.60 -12.75 0.48
CA TYR A 13 4.57 -12.16 -0.87
C TYR A 13 3.14 -11.84 -1.30
N LEU A 14 2.94 -10.65 -1.85
CA LEU A 14 1.67 -10.13 -2.33
C LEU A 14 1.82 -9.68 -3.78
N LEU A 15 1.19 -10.41 -4.70
CA LEU A 15 1.12 -10.06 -6.10
C LEU A 15 -0.25 -9.43 -6.39
N ILE A 16 -0.26 -8.16 -6.84
CA ILE A 16 -1.52 -7.45 -7.16
C ILE A 16 -1.81 -7.57 -8.64
N SER A 17 -0.82 -7.26 -9.49
CA SER A 17 -0.96 -7.31 -10.93
C SER A 17 0.40 -7.45 -11.62
N LYS A 18 0.39 -7.54 -12.94
CA LYS A 18 1.62 -7.69 -13.73
C LYS A 18 2.58 -6.53 -13.42
N LYS A 19 3.79 -6.88 -12.94
CA LYS A 19 4.85 -5.95 -12.48
C LYS A 19 4.53 -5.13 -11.22
N ARG A 20 3.45 -5.46 -10.49
CA ARG A 20 3.08 -4.81 -9.23
C ARG A 20 3.02 -5.83 -8.09
N TYR A 21 4.06 -5.87 -7.27
CA TYR A 21 4.20 -6.84 -6.19
C TYR A 21 4.93 -6.29 -4.97
N ALA A 22 4.52 -6.74 -3.78
CA ALA A 22 5.10 -6.41 -2.49
C ALA A 22 5.59 -7.69 -1.81
N GLY A 23 6.67 -7.61 -1.04
CA GLY A 23 7.05 -8.73 -0.19
C GLY A 23 8.25 -8.43 0.66
N LEU A 24 8.44 -9.24 1.70
CA LEU A 24 9.69 -9.21 2.46
C LEU A 24 10.75 -9.96 1.69
N LEU A 25 11.88 -9.33 1.44
CA LEU A 25 13.03 -9.88 0.73
C LEU A 25 13.93 -10.64 1.70
N TRP A 26 14.29 -11.87 1.33
CA TRP A 26 15.17 -12.76 2.10
C TRP A 26 16.32 -13.21 1.20
N THR A 27 17.54 -12.80 1.57
CA THR A 27 18.78 -13.39 1.06
C THR A 27 19.30 -14.50 1.97
N LYS A 28 18.97 -14.44 3.27
CA LYS A 28 19.35 -15.41 4.30
C LYS A 28 18.09 -15.91 5.05
N PRO A 29 18.10 -17.13 5.61
CA PRO A 29 16.92 -17.71 6.26
C PRO A 29 16.61 -17.13 7.65
N GLU A 30 17.54 -16.39 8.26
CA GLU A 30 17.45 -15.96 9.66
C GLU A 30 16.57 -14.72 9.84
N LYS A 31 16.68 -13.76 8.92
CA LYS A 31 15.99 -12.47 9.00
C LYS A 31 15.77 -11.91 7.60
N TYR A 32 14.62 -11.29 7.40
CA TYR A 32 14.36 -10.52 6.18
C TYR A 32 15.29 -9.30 6.11
N ASP A 33 15.73 -8.96 4.91
CA ASP A 33 16.62 -7.83 4.67
C ASP A 33 15.83 -6.52 4.65
N LYS A 34 14.75 -6.48 3.86
CA LYS A 34 13.88 -5.30 3.71
C LYS A 34 12.53 -5.65 3.10
N MET A 35 11.57 -4.75 3.24
CA MET A 35 10.34 -4.77 2.45
C MET A 35 10.64 -4.21 1.06
N ASP A 36 10.28 -4.97 0.02
CA ASP A 36 10.41 -4.56 -1.37
C ASP A 36 9.03 -4.34 -1.98
N THR A 37 8.91 -3.25 -2.73
CA THR A 37 7.65 -2.73 -3.25
C THR A 37 7.85 -2.31 -4.71
N LYS A 38 7.57 -3.20 -5.66
CA LYS A 38 7.83 -2.92 -7.08
C LYS A 38 6.55 -2.54 -7.82
N GLY A 39 6.68 -1.52 -8.67
CA GLY A 39 5.64 -1.11 -9.62
C GLY A 39 4.79 0.08 -9.21
N GLY A 40 5.11 0.72 -8.07
CA GLY A 40 4.33 1.81 -7.50
C GLY A 40 2.98 1.29 -7.01
N PHE A 41 2.80 1.24 -5.70
CA PHE A 41 1.49 0.92 -5.14
C PHE A 41 0.64 2.18 -5.14
N ASP A 42 0.11 2.46 -6.32
CA ASP A 42 -0.99 3.38 -6.49
C ASP A 42 -2.26 2.77 -5.89
N LEU A 43 -3.38 3.49 -6.08
CA LEU A 43 -4.74 3.15 -5.67
C LEU A 43 -5.12 1.67 -5.86
N ASP A 44 -4.52 0.93 -6.80
CA ASP A 44 -4.70 -0.52 -6.99
C ASP A 44 -4.51 -1.38 -5.71
N ILE A 45 -3.54 -1.08 -4.84
CA ILE A 45 -3.40 -1.79 -3.55
C ILE A 45 -4.56 -1.43 -2.64
N LEU A 46 -4.91 -0.15 -2.60
CA LEU A 46 -6.04 0.31 -1.82
C LEU A 46 -7.30 -0.37 -2.34
N ASP A 47 -7.56 -0.40 -3.64
CA ASP A 47 -8.66 -1.13 -4.26
C ASP A 47 -8.69 -2.59 -3.85
N LEU A 48 -7.54 -3.28 -3.84
CA LEU A 48 -7.47 -4.67 -3.37
C LEU A 48 -7.80 -4.79 -1.87
N ILE A 49 -7.21 -3.92 -1.03
CA ILE A 49 -7.44 -3.88 0.43
C ILE A 49 -8.90 -3.52 0.75
N PHE A 50 -9.47 -2.52 0.08
CA PHE A 50 -10.84 -2.04 0.28
C PHE A 50 -11.87 -3.00 -0.31
N SER A 51 -11.60 -3.61 -1.46
CA SER A 51 -12.47 -4.62 -2.07
C SER A 51 -12.50 -5.89 -1.21
N SER A 52 -11.34 -6.35 -0.74
CA SER A 52 -11.23 -7.61 0.02
C SER A 52 -11.68 -7.47 1.47
N ILE A 53 -11.51 -6.29 2.09
CA ILE A 53 -11.74 -6.14 3.54
C ILE A 53 -12.99 -5.34 3.87
N PHE A 54 -13.51 -4.53 2.96
CA PHE A 54 -14.50 -3.52 3.32
C PHE A 54 -15.88 -3.71 2.68
N HIS A 55 -16.02 -4.51 1.62
CA HIS A 55 -17.28 -4.57 0.84
C HIS A 55 -17.85 -3.18 0.49
N LEU A 56 -17.00 -2.14 0.55
CA LEU A 56 -17.38 -0.75 0.38
C LEU A 56 -16.95 -0.39 -1.04
N ASN A 57 -17.92 -0.09 -1.89
CA ASN A 57 -17.66 0.36 -3.24
C ASN A 57 -16.77 1.61 -3.23
N PHE A 58 -15.55 1.45 -3.75
CA PHE A 58 -14.56 2.50 -3.96
C PHE A 58 -15.14 3.70 -4.73
N ALA A 59 -16.19 3.46 -5.53
CA ALA A 59 -17.00 4.48 -6.21
C ALA A 59 -17.50 5.63 -5.30
N LYS A 60 -17.70 5.40 -3.99
CA LYS A 60 -18.22 6.45 -3.08
C LYS A 60 -17.16 7.45 -2.61
N LEU A 61 -15.88 7.07 -2.61
CA LEU A 61 -14.76 7.96 -2.29
C LEU A 61 -14.36 8.83 -3.50
N HIS A 62 -14.58 8.35 -4.73
CA HIS A 62 -14.38 9.15 -5.94
C HIS A 62 -15.28 10.39 -6.03
N GLY A 63 -16.42 10.42 -5.33
CA GLY A 63 -17.32 11.58 -5.27
C GLY A 63 -16.82 12.75 -4.40
N ALA A 64 -15.74 12.57 -3.64
CA ALA A 64 -15.20 13.56 -2.70
C ALA A 64 -13.95 14.31 -3.21
N GLY A 65 -13.74 14.37 -4.54
CA GLY A 65 -12.66 15.18 -5.14
C GLY A 65 -11.26 14.57 -5.03
N ILE A 66 -11.14 13.31 -4.58
CA ILE A 66 -9.90 12.53 -4.65
C ILE A 66 -9.85 11.92 -6.04
N GLU A 67 -9.53 12.74 -7.05
CA GLU A 67 -9.45 12.30 -8.44
C GLU A 67 -8.40 11.20 -8.61
N THR A 68 -8.79 10.20 -9.40
CA THR A 68 -7.94 9.20 -10.02
C THR A 68 -6.91 9.86 -10.95
N VAL A 69 -5.76 10.27 -10.41
CA VAL A 69 -4.65 10.76 -11.25
C VAL A 69 -3.46 9.83 -11.08
N ARG A 70 -3.27 8.96 -12.06
CA ARG A 70 -1.98 8.30 -12.27
C ARG A 70 -0.90 9.39 -12.39
N ARG A 71 0.10 9.33 -11.48
CA ARG A 71 1.43 10.01 -11.44
C ARG A 71 1.64 11.07 -10.35
N ASP A 72 0.60 11.43 -9.62
CA ASP A 72 0.54 12.63 -8.78
C ASP A 72 0.14 12.32 -7.32
N ASN A 73 0.59 11.19 -6.76
CA ASN A 73 0.09 10.76 -5.45
C ASN A 73 0.61 11.68 -4.33
N CYS A 74 -0.33 12.29 -3.61
CA CYS A 74 -0.05 13.07 -2.41
C CYS A 74 0.66 12.21 -1.35
N LEU A 75 1.46 12.86 -0.52
CA LEU A 75 2.29 12.20 0.48
C LEU A 75 1.46 11.35 1.46
N LEU A 76 0.22 11.78 1.74
CA LEU A 76 -0.73 11.04 2.56
C LEU A 76 -0.96 9.61 2.06
N VAL A 77 -1.24 9.43 0.77
CA VAL A 77 -1.56 8.11 0.20
C VAL A 77 -0.32 7.21 0.24
N LYS A 78 0.86 7.76 -0.03
CA LYS A 78 2.13 7.02 0.08
C LYS A 78 2.36 6.50 1.50
N ASN A 79 2.18 7.37 2.49
CA ASN A 79 2.33 7.01 3.90
C ASN A 79 1.28 5.97 4.32
N LEU A 80 0.02 6.16 3.92
CA LEU A 80 -1.07 5.25 4.22
C LEU A 80 -0.77 3.82 3.72
N VAL A 81 -0.38 3.69 2.44
CA VAL A 81 -0.08 2.40 1.83
C VAL A 81 1.13 1.73 2.48
N ASN A 82 2.19 2.50 2.78
CA ASN A 82 3.39 1.97 3.42
C ASN A 82 3.08 1.40 4.82
N GLU A 83 2.32 2.12 5.63
CA GLU A 83 1.88 1.66 6.96
C GLU A 83 0.95 0.44 6.87
N CYS A 84 0.02 0.41 5.91
CA CYS A 84 -0.84 -0.76 5.71
C CYS A 84 -0.02 -2.00 5.33
N LEU A 85 0.96 -1.85 4.43
CA LEU A 85 1.85 -2.94 4.04
C LEU A 85 2.71 -3.41 5.21
N HIS A 86 3.21 -2.50 6.05
CA HIS A 86 3.91 -2.86 7.27
C HIS A 86 3.04 -3.73 8.17
N LYS A 87 1.80 -3.30 8.42
CA LYS A 87 0.85 -4.04 9.27
C LYS A 87 0.47 -5.40 8.71
N ILE A 88 0.31 -5.50 7.39
CA ILE A 88 -0.08 -6.76 6.74
C ILE A 88 1.10 -7.73 6.60
N LEU A 89 2.26 -7.25 6.15
CA LEU A 89 3.40 -8.11 5.83
C LEU A 89 4.27 -8.43 7.05
N ILE A 90 4.41 -7.49 7.99
CA ILE A 90 5.27 -7.63 9.17
C ILE A 90 4.43 -8.03 10.39
N GLU A 91 3.44 -7.22 10.77
CA GLU A 91 2.62 -7.48 11.97
C GLU A 91 1.62 -8.62 11.74
N ARG A 92 1.28 -8.93 10.48
CA ARG A 92 0.24 -9.91 10.09
C ARG A 92 -1.14 -9.60 10.71
N ASP A 93 -1.42 -8.32 10.95
CA ASP A 93 -2.65 -7.84 11.57
C ASP A 93 -3.50 -7.06 10.55
N ILE A 94 -4.46 -7.78 9.96
CA ILE A 94 -5.42 -7.21 9.00
C ILE A 94 -6.38 -6.24 9.71
N PRO A 95 -6.99 -6.57 10.87
CA PRO A 95 -7.84 -5.64 11.62
C PRO A 95 -7.17 -4.30 11.95
N ALA A 96 -5.91 -4.31 12.36
CA ALA A 96 -5.17 -3.08 12.67
C ALA A 96 -4.98 -2.21 11.43
N ALA A 97 -4.64 -2.80 10.28
CA ALA A 97 -4.54 -2.07 9.02
C ALA A 97 -5.87 -1.40 8.65
N VAL A 98 -6.99 -2.11 8.80
CA VAL A 98 -8.34 -1.57 8.53
C VAL A 98 -8.67 -0.41 9.45
N LYS A 99 -8.37 -0.55 10.75
CA LYS A 99 -8.60 0.50 11.74
C LYS A 99 -7.80 1.75 11.41
N TYR A 100 -6.54 1.59 11.00
CA TYR A 100 -5.68 2.70 10.60
C TYR A 100 -6.25 3.47 9.39
N VAL A 101 -6.71 2.75 8.37
CA VAL A 101 -7.37 3.36 7.20
C VAL A 101 -8.65 4.10 7.59
N LYS A 102 -9.50 3.49 8.43
CA LYS A 102 -10.73 4.12 8.95
C LYS A 102 -10.45 5.43 9.67
N ASN A 103 -9.45 5.43 10.55
CA ASN A 103 -9.06 6.61 11.32
C ASN A 103 -8.54 7.70 10.39
N THR A 104 -7.69 7.37 9.42
CA THR A 104 -7.16 8.35 8.46
C THR A 104 -8.27 9.00 7.63
N ILE A 105 -9.27 8.22 7.20
CA ILE A 105 -10.44 8.77 6.49
C ILE A 105 -11.28 9.65 7.42
N ALA A 106 -11.49 9.24 8.67
CA ALA A 106 -12.22 10.05 9.64
C ALA A 106 -11.52 11.39 9.91
N ASP A 107 -10.20 11.39 10.06
CA ASP A 107 -9.38 12.59 10.25
C ASP A 107 -9.43 13.51 9.02
N LEU A 108 -9.50 12.93 7.81
CA LEU A 108 -9.69 13.67 6.57
C LEU A 108 -11.07 14.35 6.53
N LEU A 109 -12.15 13.64 6.87
CA LEU A 109 -13.51 14.17 6.89
C LEU A 109 -13.72 15.24 7.97
N LEU A 110 -13.02 15.11 9.10
CA LEU A 110 -13.03 16.09 10.19
C LEU A 110 -12.09 17.28 9.94
N ASN A 111 -11.44 17.32 8.77
CA ASN A 111 -10.48 18.35 8.37
C ASN A 111 -9.35 18.57 9.40
N ARG A 112 -8.91 17.47 10.05
CA ARG A 112 -7.86 17.48 11.08
C ARG A 112 -6.47 17.19 10.53
N MET A 113 -6.34 17.00 9.22
CA MET A 113 -5.05 16.71 8.58
C MET A 113 -4.40 17.95 8.00
N ASP A 114 -3.07 17.96 8.05
CA ASP A 114 -2.25 19.01 7.46
C ASP A 114 -2.36 18.98 5.93
N LEU A 115 -2.68 20.14 5.34
CA LEU A 115 -2.75 20.35 3.90
C LEU A 115 -1.43 20.04 3.19
N SER A 116 -0.30 20.13 3.90
CA SER A 116 1.03 19.77 3.38
C SER A 116 1.09 18.32 2.87
N LEU A 117 0.32 17.41 3.48
CA LEU A 117 0.26 15.99 3.08
C LEU A 117 -0.56 15.77 1.80
N LEU A 118 -1.38 16.74 1.44
CA LEU A 118 -2.23 16.75 0.24
C LEU A 118 -1.57 17.45 -0.94
N VAL A 119 -0.42 18.11 -0.73
CA VAL A 119 0.31 18.78 -1.79
C VAL A 119 0.84 17.76 -2.80
N ILE A 120 0.53 18.01 -4.06
CA ILE A 120 1.01 17.28 -5.21
C ILE A 120 1.97 18.19 -5.95
N THR A 121 3.23 17.79 -6.08
CA THR A 121 4.21 18.44 -6.96
C THR A 121 4.14 17.81 -8.34
N LYS A 122 3.86 18.62 -9.36
CA LYS A 122 3.98 18.26 -10.78
C LYS A 122 5.43 18.07 -11.21
#